data_AF-A0A0W0FI75-F1
#
_entry.id   AF-A0A0W0FI75-F1
#
_cell.length_a   1.000
_cell.length_b   1.000
_cell.length_c   1.000
_cell.angle_alpha   90.00
_cell.angle_beta   90.00
_cell.angle_gamma   90.00
#
_symmetry.space_group_name_H-M   'P 1'
#
loop_
_entity.id
_entity.type
_entity.pdbx_description
1 polymer ?
#
loop_
_entity_poly.entity_id
_entity_poly.type
_entity_poly.pdbx_seq_one_letter_code
_entity_poly.pdbx_strand_id
1 'polypeptide(L)'
;MQLNPKIPNFLFRPSLAFPAFLIGQAILNSLAFHIPLILNAPSFTPRDLLHPDSEAPITTALGSFLLAPLAPSGSWISTLVQAYIVYRNFGSPNAHAFGLLSRIYLAWIPTALLRTLIAFIFTRAVGWAYPSLFRHWALYEKSSGWGAGLIGWAYLSLLSSRSRRTGPQTAVERLKNAFHTLLNLHEPPTQRTPPLIVLTLVLALSESRPWTYACALMATGLVRLAIILRPQFITSSTNKDEHFPLELEDLPHPSTSIRHAQPNLTFRTFISQTFIPALRATFIPILVLSIPYIFTSITHLPAQPTPLPSTSLDILILSYPRPGNVSVIENTIQTTIHSFLPLDQEKVTINVFTHSTQHPAFTNVQSTYLDVNPNVQFYVDTDSHPADEYEAGQYLHLAEALRYLKEKAQVAEWIMIVEDDFPLCPGWGEDVLGRVMWILEMSRQDGIGSRAGFVGTGGSGLIFHRTLLPALELTLRTHARRGNGIQWTPLKKPADVVMQDCLLGKEPICARLLQLMAISLSPETPLPPSVERDITDLVQQEGFTSIPLPSELSLVQHQLTKVIVPSRLSMDHIGGMLSTTQGKKGNSDKWRCGWRHAFHGSRGVGVIAV
;
A
#
# COMPACT_ATOMS: atom_id res chain seq x y z
N MET A 1 63.82 10.11 52.61
CA MET A 1 62.76 11.07 52.23
C MET A 1 62.50 10.88 50.74
N GLN A 2 61.53 10.02 50.37
CA GLN A 2 61.12 9.77 48.99
C GLN A 2 59.67 10.25 48.84
N LEU A 3 59.46 11.29 48.04
CA LEU A 3 58.14 11.85 47.74
C LEU A 3 57.53 11.07 46.57
N ASN A 4 56.38 10.46 46.82
CA ASN A 4 55.57 9.72 45.86
C ASN A 4 54.45 10.65 45.35
N PRO A 5 54.38 11.02 44.05
CA PRO A 5 53.33 11.88 43.56
C PRO A 5 52.10 11.04 43.20
N LYS A 6 51.14 10.95 44.12
CA LYS A 6 49.75 10.61 43.77
C LYS A 6 49.09 11.82 43.12
N ILE A 7 49.07 11.85 41.79
CA ILE A 7 48.19 12.76 41.03
C ILE A 7 46.76 12.18 41.11
N PRO A 8 45.76 12.93 41.64
CA PRO A 8 44.39 12.45 41.70
C PRO A 8 43.73 12.54 40.32
N ASN A 9 43.39 11.38 39.73
CA ASN A 9 42.54 11.23 38.54
C ASN A 9 41.08 11.65 38.83
N PHE A 10 40.82 12.92 39.12
CA PHE A 10 39.48 13.40 39.49
C PHE A 10 38.84 14.41 38.52
N LEU A 11 39.46 14.70 37.36
CA LEU A 11 39.00 15.78 36.47
C LEU A 11 38.61 15.37 35.04
N PHE A 12 38.23 14.11 34.81
CA PHE A 12 37.45 13.74 33.61
C PHE A 12 36.13 13.08 34.04
N ARG A 13 35.21 13.89 34.59
CA ARG A 13 33.81 13.47 34.73
C ARG A 13 33.12 13.66 33.38
N PRO A 14 32.54 12.61 32.77
CA PRO A 14 31.82 12.70 31.49
C PRO A 14 30.46 13.43 31.58
N SER A 15 30.15 14.11 32.68
CA SER A 15 28.82 14.68 32.93
C SER A 15 28.48 15.94 32.13
N LEU A 16 29.48 16.68 31.63
CA LEU A 16 29.26 17.86 30.78
C LEU A 16 29.36 17.58 29.26
N ALA A 17 29.92 16.43 28.87
CA ALA A 17 29.95 15.99 27.48
C ALA A 17 28.58 15.44 27.01
N PHE A 18 27.74 15.01 27.94
CA PHE A 18 26.43 14.43 27.65
C PHE A 18 25.42 15.46 27.09
N PRO A 19 25.23 16.65 27.70
CA PRO A 19 24.40 17.70 27.09
C PRO A 19 24.99 18.18 25.77
N ALA A 20 26.30 18.39 25.68
CA ALA A 20 26.96 18.88 24.46
C ALA A 20 26.88 17.88 23.30
N PHE A 21 26.95 16.57 23.57
CA PHE A 21 26.75 15.55 22.55
C PHE A 21 25.28 15.41 22.16
N LEU A 22 24.34 15.41 23.10
CA LEU A 22 22.91 15.35 22.78
C LEU A 22 22.47 16.59 22.01
N ILE A 23 22.97 17.77 22.38
CA ILE A 23 22.79 19.01 21.63
C ILE A 23 23.48 18.90 20.28
N GLY A 24 24.71 18.38 20.22
CA GLY A 24 25.45 18.18 18.97
C GLY A 24 24.79 17.20 18.00
N GLN A 25 24.15 16.13 18.49
CA GLN A 25 23.45 15.12 17.70
C GLN A 25 22.01 15.54 17.39
N ALA A 26 21.34 16.25 18.28
CA ALA A 26 20.08 16.94 17.97
C ALA A 26 20.32 18.03 16.92
N ILE A 27 21.42 18.75 17.01
CA ILE A 27 21.92 19.68 15.99
C ILE A 27 22.32 18.91 14.74
N LEU A 28 23.00 17.77 14.80
CA LEU A 28 23.35 17.00 13.60
C LEU A 28 22.13 16.37 12.94
N ASN A 29 21.12 15.96 13.70
CA ASN A 29 19.85 15.46 13.18
C ASN A 29 18.99 16.62 12.66
N SER A 30 19.05 17.80 13.28
CA SER A 30 18.40 19.03 12.78
C SER A 30 19.15 19.63 11.59
N LEU A 31 20.46 19.47 11.52
CA LEU A 31 21.31 19.86 10.38
C LEU A 31 21.20 18.82 9.27
N ALA A 32 21.05 17.53 9.58
CA ALA A 32 20.68 16.49 8.62
C ALA A 32 19.25 16.74 8.08
N PHE A 33 18.37 17.30 8.91
CA PHE A 33 17.10 17.90 8.47
C PHE A 33 17.31 19.18 7.63
N HIS A 34 18.53 19.71 7.50
CA HIS A 34 18.87 20.78 6.57
C HIS A 34 19.85 20.35 5.46
N ILE A 35 20.36 19.11 5.50
CA ILE A 35 21.16 18.53 4.41
C ILE A 35 20.15 18.04 3.36
N PRO A 36 20.10 18.64 2.16
CA PRO A 36 19.09 18.32 1.15
C PRO A 36 19.10 16.83 0.78
N LEU A 37 20.26 16.17 0.86
CA LEU A 37 20.42 14.74 0.56
C LEU A 37 19.69 13.83 1.57
N ILE A 38 19.63 14.21 2.85
CA ILE A 38 18.97 13.42 3.90
C ILE A 38 17.48 13.78 3.98
N LEU A 39 17.13 15.05 3.77
CA LEU A 39 15.74 15.49 3.62
C LEU A 39 14.99 14.77 2.50
N ASN A 40 15.69 14.47 1.41
CA ASN A 40 15.09 13.86 0.22
C ASN A 40 15.25 12.33 0.19
N ALA A 41 15.78 11.71 1.26
CA ALA A 41 15.87 10.26 1.30
C ALA A 41 14.45 9.66 1.28
N PRO A 42 14.14 8.77 0.32
CA PRO A 42 12.80 8.21 0.19
C PRO A 42 12.47 7.25 1.33
N SER A 43 11.22 7.31 1.81
CA SER A 43 10.67 6.26 2.67
C SER A 43 10.39 4.99 1.86
N PHE A 44 10.54 3.81 2.47
CA PHE A 44 10.24 2.54 1.84
C PHE A 44 8.81 2.08 2.14
N THR A 45 8.07 1.66 1.11
CA THR A 45 6.86 0.85 1.28
C THR A 45 7.02 -0.48 0.52
N PRO A 46 6.49 -1.61 1.03
CA PRO A 46 6.50 -2.90 0.32
C PRO A 46 5.95 -2.81 -1.11
N ARG A 47 4.97 -1.92 -1.27
CA ARG A 47 4.40 -1.55 -2.55
C ARG A 47 5.42 -1.13 -3.60
N ASP A 48 6.46 -0.37 -3.24
CA ASP A 48 7.44 0.13 -4.20
C ASP A 48 8.16 -1.01 -4.93
N LEU A 49 8.35 -2.16 -4.27
CA LEU A 49 8.95 -3.35 -4.86
C LEU A 49 7.92 -4.29 -5.52
N LEU A 50 6.71 -4.39 -4.97
CA LEU A 50 5.66 -5.29 -5.48
C LEU A 50 4.92 -4.71 -6.69
N HIS A 51 4.88 -3.39 -6.79
CA HIS A 51 4.21 -2.62 -7.83
C HIS A 51 5.14 -1.47 -8.28
N PRO A 52 6.31 -1.79 -8.86
CA PRO A 52 7.15 -0.76 -9.45
C PRO A 52 6.34 -0.08 -10.56
N ASP A 53 6.40 1.25 -10.64
CA ASP A 53 5.76 1.92 -11.76
C ASP A 53 6.40 1.43 -13.06
N SER A 54 5.60 1.34 -14.12
CA SER A 54 6.14 1.12 -15.47
C SER A 54 7.14 2.19 -15.88
N GLU A 55 7.03 3.39 -15.31
CA GLU A 55 7.84 4.57 -15.64
C GLU A 55 8.97 4.85 -14.65
N ALA A 56 8.80 4.49 -13.37
CA ALA A 56 9.87 4.63 -12.38
C ALA A 56 10.79 3.41 -12.50
N PRO A 57 12.08 3.58 -12.84
CA PRO A 57 12.97 2.45 -12.98
C PRO A 57 13.06 1.69 -11.65
N ILE A 58 13.25 0.36 -11.73
CA ILE A 58 13.45 -0.52 -10.57
C ILE A 58 14.53 0.03 -9.62
N THR A 59 15.47 0.82 -10.14
CA THR A 59 16.49 1.55 -9.38
C THR A 59 15.88 2.52 -8.35
N THR A 60 14.77 3.18 -8.63
CA THR A 60 14.07 4.08 -7.69
C THR A 60 13.42 3.28 -6.56
N ALA A 61 12.81 2.13 -6.88
CA ALA A 61 12.22 1.23 -5.89
C ALA A 61 13.29 0.62 -4.98
N LEU A 62 14.40 0.14 -5.56
CA LEU A 62 15.56 -0.34 -4.83
C LEU A 62 16.23 0.78 -4.02
N GLY A 63 16.30 2.00 -4.57
CA GLY A 63 16.79 3.18 -3.87
C GLY A 63 15.95 3.47 -2.62
N SER A 64 14.62 3.41 -2.72
CA SER A 64 13.72 3.55 -1.57
C SER A 64 13.96 2.47 -0.53
N PHE A 65 14.11 1.21 -0.95
CA PHE A 65 14.42 0.08 -0.08
C PHE A 65 15.76 0.23 0.67
N LEU A 66 16.82 0.63 -0.04
CA LEU A 66 18.17 0.75 0.51
C LEU A 66 18.36 2.02 1.35
N LEU A 67 17.77 3.14 0.94
CA LEU A 67 17.99 4.45 1.58
C LEU A 67 16.97 4.78 2.67
N ALA A 68 15.89 4.01 2.83
CA ALA A 68 14.89 4.26 3.86
C ALA A 68 15.42 4.46 5.28
N PRO A 69 16.46 3.75 5.77
CA PRO A 69 17.02 4.03 7.08
C PRO A 69 17.60 5.44 7.25
N LEU A 70 17.99 6.09 6.14
CA LEU A 70 18.49 7.46 6.13
C LEU A 70 17.35 8.49 6.13
N ALA A 71 16.16 8.12 5.68
CA ALA A 71 15.00 8.99 5.70
C ALA A 71 14.59 9.33 7.15
N PRO A 72 14.14 10.57 7.42
CA PRO A 72 13.80 11.00 8.77
C PRO A 72 12.71 10.11 9.36
N SER A 73 12.80 9.83 10.66
CA SER A 73 11.74 9.11 11.35
C SER A 73 10.48 9.98 11.38
N GLY A 74 9.30 9.35 11.35
CA GLY A 74 8.03 10.09 11.39
C GLY A 74 7.73 10.77 12.74
N SER A 75 8.61 10.60 13.74
CA SER A 75 8.39 11.06 15.11
C SER A 75 9.67 11.56 15.76
N TRP A 76 9.66 12.81 16.23
CA TRP A 76 10.81 13.40 16.93
C TRP A 76 11.21 12.59 18.18
N ILE A 77 10.24 11.98 18.87
CA ILE A 77 10.50 11.11 20.04
C ILE A 77 11.34 9.90 19.60
N SER A 78 10.92 9.25 18.52
CA SER A 78 11.65 8.11 17.96
C SER A 78 13.08 8.50 17.55
N THR A 79 13.22 9.66 16.89
CA THR A 79 14.54 10.19 16.51
C THR A 79 15.45 10.39 17.73
N LEU A 80 14.94 10.97 18.82
CA LEU A 80 15.72 11.17 20.05
C LEU A 80 16.12 9.84 20.69
N VAL A 81 15.21 8.88 20.75
CA VAL A 81 15.48 7.55 21.30
C VAL A 81 16.53 6.81 20.48
N GLN A 82 16.41 6.82 19.15
CA GLN A 82 17.39 6.22 18.24
C GLN A 82 18.78 6.89 18.38
N ALA A 83 18.81 8.23 18.41
CA ALA A 83 20.04 9.00 18.58
C ALA A 83 20.73 8.68 19.92
N TYR A 84 19.95 8.59 21.00
CA TYR A 84 20.46 8.25 22.33
C TYR A 84 21.07 6.84 22.36
N ILE A 85 20.41 5.85 21.75
CA ILE A 85 20.93 4.47 21.70
C ILE A 85 22.23 4.41 20.92
N VAL A 86 22.27 5.06 19.75
CA VAL A 86 23.46 5.13 18.90
C VAL A 86 24.62 5.80 19.65
N TYR A 87 24.37 6.97 20.26
CA TYR A 87 25.35 7.68 21.08
C TYR A 87 25.96 6.81 22.18
N ARG A 88 25.09 6.17 22.96
CA ARG A 88 25.53 5.37 24.10
C ARG A 88 26.44 4.22 23.68
N ASN A 89 26.19 3.64 22.51
CA ASN A 89 27.04 2.59 21.97
C ASN A 89 28.34 3.12 21.35
N PHE A 90 28.40 4.39 20.92
CA PHE A 90 29.66 5.04 20.51
C PHE A 90 30.59 5.38 21.67
N GLY A 91 30.06 5.57 22.89
CA GLY A 91 30.87 5.83 24.08
C GLY A 91 31.80 4.69 24.49
N SER A 92 31.70 3.51 23.86
CA SER A 92 32.61 2.39 24.07
C SER A 92 33.90 2.61 23.25
N PRO A 93 35.10 2.63 23.87
CA PRO A 93 36.37 2.91 23.18
C PRO A 93 36.71 1.89 22.07
N ASN A 94 36.02 0.75 22.03
CA ASN A 94 36.20 -0.30 21.02
C ASN A 94 35.12 -0.32 19.94
N ALA A 95 34.11 0.58 20.00
CA ALA A 95 33.01 0.59 19.06
C ALA A 95 33.27 1.60 17.94
N HIS A 96 33.77 1.12 16.80
CA HIS A 96 33.83 1.95 15.59
C HIS A 96 32.41 2.33 15.15
N ALA A 97 32.18 3.62 14.95
CA ALA A 97 30.84 4.12 14.69
C ALA A 97 30.20 3.50 13.42
N PHE A 98 31.03 3.38 12.39
CA PHE A 98 30.69 2.72 11.14
C PHE A 98 30.36 1.22 11.31
N GLY A 99 31.01 0.55 12.26
CA GLY A 99 30.75 -0.85 12.58
C GLY A 99 29.38 -1.07 13.24
N LEU A 100 28.91 -0.12 14.03
CA LEU A 100 27.56 -0.18 14.61
C LEU A 100 26.49 0.07 13.53
N LEU A 101 26.63 1.16 12.77
CA LEU A 101 25.68 1.52 11.72
C LEU A 101 25.57 0.44 10.64
N SER A 102 26.68 -0.17 10.23
CA SER A 102 26.66 -1.30 9.28
C SER A 102 25.88 -2.50 9.82
N ARG A 103 25.99 -2.83 11.12
CA ARG A 103 25.21 -3.92 11.72
C ARG A 103 23.72 -3.62 11.81
N ILE A 104 23.37 -2.37 12.16
CA ILE A 104 21.97 -1.90 12.16
C ILE A 104 21.40 -2.00 10.74
N TYR A 105 22.18 -1.57 9.74
CA TYR A 105 21.80 -1.67 8.33
C TYR A 105 21.64 -3.12 7.86
N LEU A 106 22.55 -4.02 8.24
CA LEU A 106 22.43 -5.45 7.93
C LEU A 106 21.19 -6.10 8.58
N ALA A 107 20.71 -5.59 9.71
CA ALA A 107 19.44 -6.03 10.31
C ALA A 107 18.21 -5.44 9.60
N TRP A 108 18.34 -4.26 8.98
CA TRP A 108 17.27 -3.65 8.17
C TRP A 108 16.93 -4.46 6.92
N ILE A 109 17.93 -4.95 6.17
CA ILE A 109 17.71 -5.70 4.93
C ILE A 109 16.73 -6.88 5.08
N PRO A 110 16.94 -7.85 6.01
CA PRO A 110 16.01 -8.96 6.17
C PRO A 110 14.65 -8.50 6.73
N THR A 111 14.61 -7.42 7.50
CA THR A 111 13.36 -6.80 7.98
C THR A 111 12.51 -6.33 6.80
N ALA A 112 13.12 -5.55 5.90
CA ALA A 112 12.44 -5.00 4.73
C ALA A 112 12.02 -6.09 3.74
N LEU A 113 12.86 -7.10 3.51
CA LEU A 113 12.51 -8.27 2.68
C LEU A 113 11.33 -9.06 3.27
N LEU A 114 11.36 -9.35 4.57
CA LEU A 114 10.27 -10.06 5.24
C LEU A 114 8.98 -9.26 5.19
N ARG A 115 9.06 -7.93 5.35
CA ARG A 115 7.92 -7.03 5.21
C ARG A 115 7.33 -7.10 3.81
N THR A 116 8.15 -7.08 2.76
CA THR A 116 7.70 -7.25 1.37
C THR A 116 7.01 -8.58 1.16
N LEU A 117 7.58 -9.66 1.70
CA LEU A 117 7.00 -11.00 1.62
C LEU A 117 5.63 -11.08 2.34
N ILE A 118 5.53 -10.54 3.54
CA ILE A 118 4.28 -10.52 4.32
C ILE A 118 3.22 -9.69 3.60
N ALA A 119 3.59 -8.53 3.07
CA ALA A 119 2.70 -7.72 2.25
C ALA A 119 2.23 -8.49 1.01
N PHE A 120 3.12 -9.19 0.31
CA PHE A 120 2.76 -10.04 -0.82
C PHE A 120 1.79 -11.15 -0.40
N ILE A 121 2.05 -11.86 0.70
CA ILE A 121 1.20 -12.95 1.17
C ILE A 121 -0.21 -12.43 1.51
N PHE A 122 -0.31 -11.38 2.33
CA PHE A 122 -1.60 -10.84 2.76
C PHE A 122 -2.35 -10.11 1.67
N THR A 123 -1.68 -9.67 0.59
CA THR A 123 -2.35 -8.89 -0.45
C THR A 123 -2.49 -9.58 -1.80
N ARG A 124 -1.67 -10.60 -2.11
CA ARG A 124 -1.67 -11.31 -3.41
C ARG A 124 -1.89 -12.81 -3.26
N ALA A 125 -1.32 -13.46 -2.24
CA ALA A 125 -1.39 -14.92 -2.15
C ALA A 125 -2.68 -15.41 -1.47
N VAL A 126 -3.03 -14.81 -0.33
CA VAL A 126 -4.11 -15.30 0.54
C VAL A 126 -5.28 -14.31 0.59
N GLY A 127 -5.03 -13.01 0.44
CA GLY A 127 -6.05 -11.97 0.61
C GLY A 127 -7.22 -12.05 -0.39
N TRP A 128 -7.04 -12.73 -1.52
CA TRP A 128 -8.11 -12.97 -2.49
C TRP A 128 -8.99 -14.17 -2.09
N ALA A 129 -8.39 -15.24 -1.57
CA ALA A 129 -9.11 -16.43 -1.11
C ALA A 129 -9.77 -16.23 0.27
N TYR A 130 -9.19 -15.37 1.10
CA TYR A 130 -9.69 -15.05 2.44
C TYR A 130 -9.67 -13.53 2.66
N PRO A 131 -10.70 -12.80 2.21
CA PRO A 131 -10.80 -11.34 2.35
C PRO A 131 -10.64 -10.83 3.79
N SER A 132 -11.00 -11.64 4.80
CA SER A 132 -10.81 -11.32 6.22
C SER A 132 -9.35 -11.21 6.65
N LEU A 133 -8.44 -11.91 5.96
CA LEU A 133 -6.99 -11.84 6.17
C LEU A 133 -6.34 -10.69 5.40
N PHE A 134 -7.09 -10.00 4.55
CA PHE A 134 -6.58 -8.87 3.79
C PHE A 134 -6.29 -7.67 4.70
N ARG A 135 -5.02 -7.27 4.75
CA ARG A 135 -4.55 -6.12 5.55
C ARG A 135 -3.81 -5.13 4.66
N HIS A 136 -4.55 -4.16 4.12
CA HIS A 136 -3.99 -3.14 3.22
C HIS A 136 -2.84 -2.34 3.81
N TRP A 137 -2.85 -2.12 5.13
CA TRP A 137 -1.80 -1.38 5.84
C TRP A 137 -0.44 -2.04 5.73
N ALA A 138 -0.37 -3.37 5.65
CA ALA A 138 0.89 -4.09 5.49
C ALA A 138 1.61 -3.69 4.19
N LEU A 139 0.88 -3.23 3.17
CA LEU A 139 1.43 -2.82 1.89
C LEU A 139 1.85 -1.34 1.84
N TYR A 140 1.12 -0.47 2.54
CA TYR A 140 1.29 0.99 2.44
C TYR A 140 1.97 1.66 3.63
N GLU A 141 2.11 0.96 4.76
CA GLU A 141 2.81 1.51 5.91
C GLU A 141 4.23 1.94 5.44
N LYS A 142 4.58 3.21 5.67
CA LYS A 142 5.88 3.76 5.29
C LYS A 142 6.91 3.37 6.33
N SER A 143 8.07 2.90 5.89
CA SER A 143 9.23 2.64 6.74
C SER A 143 10.31 3.68 6.46
N SER A 144 10.83 4.28 7.52
CA SER A 144 11.98 5.18 7.47
C SER A 144 12.76 5.14 8.77
N GLY A 145 13.96 5.70 8.79
CA GLY A 145 14.78 5.80 9.98
C GLY A 145 15.39 4.46 10.40
N TRP A 146 16.23 4.52 11.42
CA TRP A 146 17.02 3.38 11.88
C TRP A 146 16.29 2.48 12.88
N GLY A 147 15.11 2.87 13.37
CA GLY A 147 14.45 2.25 14.51
C GLY A 147 14.22 0.74 14.34
N ALA A 148 13.68 0.29 13.20
CA ALA A 148 13.46 -1.13 12.96
C ALA A 148 14.76 -1.93 12.86
N GLY A 149 15.77 -1.40 12.15
CA GLY A 149 17.10 -2.02 12.09
C GLY A 149 17.78 -2.06 13.46
N LEU A 150 17.56 -1.03 14.29
CA LEU A 150 18.12 -0.92 15.63
C LEU A 150 17.52 -1.96 16.57
N ILE A 151 16.19 -2.15 16.51
CA ILE A 151 15.51 -3.22 17.23
C ILE A 151 16.02 -4.58 16.76
N GLY A 152 16.10 -4.83 15.46
CA GLY A 152 16.62 -6.09 14.94
C GLY A 152 18.04 -6.39 15.40
N TRP A 153 18.93 -5.39 15.33
CA TRP A 153 20.29 -5.49 15.83
C TRP A 153 20.37 -5.72 17.35
N ALA A 154 19.55 -5.02 18.13
CA ALA A 154 19.52 -5.15 19.59
C ALA A 154 19.09 -6.56 20.01
N TYR A 155 18.06 -7.13 19.36
CA TYR A 155 17.67 -8.52 19.58
C TYR A 155 18.73 -9.52 19.12
N LEU A 156 19.36 -9.32 17.96
CA LEU A 156 20.47 -10.18 17.50
C LEU A 156 21.64 -10.16 18.48
N SER A 157 21.98 -8.99 19.01
CA SER A 157 23.08 -8.82 19.98
C SER A 157 22.76 -9.46 21.32
N LEU A 158 21.51 -9.32 21.78
CA LEU A 158 21.00 -10.00 22.97
C LEU A 158 21.18 -11.52 22.87
N LEU A 159 20.74 -12.09 21.74
CA LEU A 159 20.78 -13.53 21.49
C LEU A 159 22.21 -14.05 21.25
N SER A 160 23.10 -13.20 20.73
CA SER A 160 24.50 -13.55 20.47
C SER A 160 25.39 -13.45 21.70
N SER A 161 24.95 -12.75 22.76
CA SER A 161 25.67 -12.71 24.03
C SER A 161 25.65 -14.09 24.69
N ARG A 162 26.68 -14.90 24.41
CA ARG A 162 26.96 -16.14 25.14
C ARG A 162 27.05 -15.76 26.61
N SER A 163 26.23 -16.40 27.43
CA SER A 163 26.20 -16.25 28.89
C SER A 163 27.58 -16.52 29.48
N ARG A 164 28.45 -15.51 29.55
CA ARG A 164 29.53 -15.49 30.52
C ARG A 164 28.83 -15.37 31.87
N ARG A 165 28.86 -16.45 32.65
CA ARG A 165 28.41 -16.44 34.06
C ARG A 165 29.20 -15.35 34.78
N THR A 166 28.57 -14.21 35.03
CA THR A 166 29.02 -13.23 36.01
C THR A 166 28.32 -13.55 37.33
N GLY A 167 29.05 -13.38 38.44
CA GLY A 167 28.61 -13.75 39.79
C GLY A 167 27.37 -12.98 40.30
N PRO A 168 26.82 -13.36 41.47
CA PRO A 168 25.58 -12.81 41.99
C PRO A 168 25.69 -11.31 42.34
N GLN A 169 24.75 -10.50 41.84
CA GLN A 169 24.61 -9.07 42.16
C GLN A 169 23.38 -8.80 43.06
N THR A 170 23.48 -7.78 43.92
CA THR A 170 22.52 -7.45 44.98
C THR A 170 21.29 -6.68 44.47
N ALA A 171 20.18 -6.72 45.23
CA ALA A 171 18.87 -6.18 44.80
C ALA A 171 18.80 -4.65 44.65
N VAL A 172 19.69 -3.91 45.33
CA VAL A 172 19.72 -2.43 45.28
C VAL A 172 20.43 -1.92 44.02
N GLU A 173 21.39 -2.67 43.48
CA GLU A 173 21.96 -2.41 42.15
C GLU A 173 20.94 -2.66 41.03
N ARG A 174 20.00 -3.61 41.20
CA ARG A 174 18.99 -3.95 40.17
C ARG A 174 18.01 -2.81 39.88
N LEU A 175 17.70 -1.96 40.86
CA LEU A 175 16.71 -0.88 40.71
C LEU A 175 17.31 0.40 40.11
N LYS A 176 18.53 0.79 40.51
CA LYS A 176 19.29 1.84 39.80
C LYS A 176 19.72 1.39 38.41
N ASN A 177 19.93 0.09 38.21
CA ASN A 177 20.20 -0.46 36.91
C ASN A 177 18.97 -0.52 36.01
N ALA A 178 17.71 -0.60 36.47
CA ALA A 178 16.55 -0.83 35.59
C ALA A 178 16.45 0.16 34.39
N PHE A 179 16.69 1.46 34.60
CA PHE A 179 16.73 2.46 33.52
C PHE A 179 18.05 2.41 32.72
N HIS A 180 19.16 2.04 33.37
CA HIS A 180 20.41 1.71 32.70
C HIS A 180 20.38 0.37 31.94
N THR A 181 19.48 -0.57 32.28
CA THR A 181 19.33 -1.97 31.83
C THR A 181 18.51 -2.07 30.57
N LEU A 182 17.54 -1.16 30.41
CA LEU A 182 16.91 -0.87 29.12
C LEU A 182 17.96 -0.69 27.99
N LEU A 183 19.18 -0.28 28.34
CA LEU A 183 20.21 0.19 27.41
C LEU A 183 21.61 -0.40 27.67
N ASN A 184 21.82 -1.18 28.74
CA ASN A 184 23.08 -1.87 29.03
C ASN A 184 22.98 -3.33 28.59
N LEU A 185 23.58 -3.64 27.44
CA LEU A 185 23.69 -4.97 26.85
C LEU A 185 24.62 -5.93 27.65
N HIS A 186 24.71 -5.82 28.98
CA HIS A 186 25.60 -6.65 29.82
C HIS A 186 24.90 -7.54 30.88
N GLU A 187 23.59 -7.39 31.13
CA GLU A 187 22.83 -8.23 32.10
C GLU A 187 22.40 -9.62 31.57
N PRO A 188 21.97 -10.61 32.37
CA PRO A 188 21.52 -11.90 31.83
C PRO A 188 20.30 -11.78 30.87
N PRO A 189 20.20 -12.65 29.84
CA PRO A 189 19.21 -12.51 28.76
C PRO A 189 17.75 -12.49 29.24
N THR A 190 17.44 -13.18 30.34
CA THR A 190 16.09 -13.29 30.91
C THR A 190 15.54 -11.97 31.45
N GLN A 191 16.40 -11.03 31.87
CA GLN A 191 15.99 -9.72 32.39
C GLN A 191 15.94 -8.63 31.30
N ARG A 192 16.59 -8.84 30.15
CA ARG A 192 16.69 -7.86 29.06
C ARG A 192 15.51 -7.86 28.09
N THR A 193 14.73 -8.95 28.01
CA THR A 193 13.65 -9.07 27.02
C THR A 193 12.49 -8.08 27.26
N PRO A 194 11.94 -7.91 28.47
CA PRO A 194 10.81 -6.99 28.68
C PRO A 194 11.12 -5.52 28.33
N PRO A 195 12.27 -4.95 28.75
CA PRO A 195 12.70 -3.62 28.33
C PRO A 195 12.71 -3.40 26.81
N LEU A 196 13.25 -4.38 26.07
CA LEU A 196 13.37 -4.29 24.63
C LEU A 196 12.02 -4.41 23.92
N ILE A 197 11.09 -5.19 24.49
CA ILE A 197 9.69 -5.23 24.05
C ILE A 197 9.02 -3.87 24.25
N VAL A 198 9.18 -3.25 25.43
CA VAL A 198 8.62 -1.92 25.71
C VAL A 198 9.21 -0.88 24.75
N LEU A 199 10.52 -0.89 24.52
CA LEU A 199 11.16 -0.01 23.56
C LEU A 199 10.62 -0.22 22.14
N THR A 200 10.45 -1.46 21.71
CA THR A 200 9.88 -1.79 20.40
C THR A 200 8.45 -1.26 20.27
N LEU A 201 7.63 -1.41 21.32
CA LEU A 201 6.27 -0.89 21.36
C LEU A 201 6.25 0.64 21.31
N VAL A 202 7.10 1.32 22.08
CA VAL A 202 7.21 2.80 22.07
C VAL A 202 7.61 3.31 20.68
N LEU A 203 8.62 2.70 20.06
CA LEU A 203 9.04 3.09 18.71
C LEU A 203 7.95 2.79 17.66
N ALA A 204 7.31 1.62 17.73
CA ALA A 204 6.23 1.25 16.82
C ALA A 204 5.01 2.18 16.94
N LEU A 205 4.62 2.55 18.18
CA LEU A 205 3.53 3.48 18.45
C LEU A 205 3.88 4.89 18.01
N SER A 206 5.05 5.39 18.42
CA SER A 206 5.47 6.77 18.13
C SER A 206 5.61 7.01 16.63
N GLU A 207 6.05 6.03 15.85
CA GLU A 207 6.16 6.14 14.40
C GLU A 207 4.91 5.69 13.64
N SER A 208 3.90 5.12 14.32
CA SER A 208 2.73 4.50 13.71
C SER A 208 3.10 3.41 12.68
N ARG A 209 4.06 2.53 13.04
CA ARG A 209 4.63 1.50 12.14
C ARG A 209 4.62 0.08 12.72
N PRO A 210 3.49 -0.45 13.23
CA PRO A 210 3.43 -1.78 13.82
C PRO A 210 4.06 -2.87 12.95
N TRP A 211 3.78 -2.87 11.65
CA TRP A 211 4.25 -3.93 10.76
C TRP A 211 5.76 -3.90 10.58
N THR A 212 6.40 -2.73 10.56
CA THR A 212 7.85 -2.62 10.34
C THR A 212 8.59 -3.24 11.51
N TYR A 213 8.18 -2.86 12.73
CA TYR A 213 8.79 -3.36 13.96
C TYR A 213 8.47 -4.84 14.20
N ALA A 214 7.25 -5.29 13.89
CA ALA A 214 6.88 -6.71 13.90
C ALA A 214 7.77 -7.55 12.98
N CYS A 215 7.98 -7.09 11.74
CA CYS A 215 8.86 -7.77 10.78
C CYS A 215 10.31 -7.77 11.25
N ALA A 216 10.78 -6.72 11.94
CA ALA A 216 12.13 -6.67 12.48
C ALA A 216 12.40 -7.77 13.51
N LEU A 217 11.44 -7.97 14.41
CA LEU A 217 11.49 -9.05 15.41
C LEU A 217 11.47 -10.43 14.77
N MET A 218 10.56 -10.65 13.82
CA MET A 218 10.45 -11.93 13.11
C MET A 218 11.71 -12.24 12.30
N ALA A 219 12.20 -11.27 11.53
CA ALA A 219 13.43 -11.41 10.74
C ALA A 219 14.62 -11.76 11.64
N THR A 220 14.73 -11.11 12.79
CA THR A 220 15.77 -11.41 13.79
C THR A 220 15.64 -12.83 14.35
N GLY A 221 14.42 -13.26 14.67
CA GLY A 221 14.15 -14.63 15.11
C GLY A 221 14.55 -15.68 14.07
N LEU A 222 14.26 -15.42 12.79
CA LEU A 222 14.63 -16.29 11.67
C LEU A 222 16.15 -16.34 11.45
N VAL A 223 16.83 -15.19 11.48
CA VAL A 223 18.30 -15.12 11.40
C VAL A 223 18.94 -15.90 12.55
N ARG A 224 18.39 -15.79 13.76
CA ARG A 224 18.89 -16.55 14.91
C ARG A 224 18.69 -18.05 14.73
N LEU A 225 17.51 -18.47 14.26
CA LEU A 225 17.23 -19.86 13.97
C LEU A 225 18.23 -20.43 12.96
N ALA A 226 18.49 -19.69 11.88
CA ALA A 226 19.47 -20.08 10.87
C ALA A 226 20.88 -20.24 11.46
N ILE A 227 21.31 -19.32 12.35
CA ILE A 227 22.61 -19.42 13.04
C ILE A 227 22.69 -20.68 13.93
N ILE A 228 21.59 -21.02 14.62
CA ILE A 228 21.53 -22.21 15.49
C ILE A 228 21.54 -23.51 14.68
N LEU A 229 20.87 -23.54 13.53
CA LEU A 229 20.79 -24.72 12.68
C LEU A 229 22.04 -24.93 11.82
N ARG A 230 22.80 -23.88 11.50
CA ARG A 230 23.98 -23.94 10.61
C ARG A 230 24.99 -25.05 10.98
N PRO A 231 25.40 -25.26 12.25
CA PRO A 231 26.33 -26.32 12.61
C PRO A 231 25.80 -27.73 12.25
N GLN A 232 24.50 -27.98 12.41
CA GLN A 232 23.89 -29.29 12.16
C GLN A 232 23.97 -29.69 10.68
N PHE A 233 23.83 -28.72 9.77
CA PHE A 233 23.93 -28.96 8.34
C PHE A 233 25.38 -29.13 7.85
N ILE A 234 26.33 -28.41 8.44
CA ILE A 234 27.74 -28.49 8.01
C ILE A 234 28.39 -29.78 8.51
N THR A 235 28.10 -30.23 9.74
CA THR A 235 28.72 -31.45 10.30
C THR A 235 28.14 -32.75 9.72
N SER A 236 26.97 -32.71 9.08
CA SER A 236 26.38 -33.90 8.45
C SER A 236 27.07 -34.29 7.13
N SER A 237 27.90 -33.43 6.54
CA SER A 237 28.49 -33.66 5.22
C SER A 237 29.90 -34.27 5.24
N THR A 238 30.55 -34.37 6.40
CA THR A 238 31.97 -34.80 6.47
C THR A 238 32.20 -36.19 7.03
N ASN A 239 31.16 -36.94 7.44
CA ASN A 239 31.27 -38.36 7.80
C ASN A 239 30.98 -39.28 6.60
N LYS A 240 31.61 -39.00 5.46
CA LYS A 240 31.93 -40.07 4.52
C LYS A 240 33.33 -40.54 4.88
N ASP A 241 33.37 -41.45 5.85
CA ASP A 241 34.56 -42.23 6.18
C ASP A 241 35.02 -42.97 4.92
N GLU A 242 36.00 -42.40 4.21
CA GLU A 242 37.00 -43.21 3.55
C GLU A 242 37.70 -44.01 4.65
N HIS A 243 37.35 -45.29 4.75
CA HIS A 243 38.09 -46.26 5.52
C HIS A 243 39.52 -46.34 4.97
N PHE A 244 40.46 -45.62 5.57
CA PHE A 244 41.87 -45.95 5.46
C PHE A 244 42.26 -46.81 6.67
N PRO A 245 42.46 -48.13 6.49
CA PRO A 245 43.04 -48.96 7.53
C PRO A 245 44.54 -48.68 7.56
N LEU A 246 44.99 -47.92 8.54
CA LEU A 246 46.39 -47.89 8.93
C LEU A 246 46.49 -48.41 10.36
N GLU A 247 46.80 -49.70 10.44
CA GLU A 247 47.45 -50.37 11.56
C GLU A 247 48.70 -49.56 11.94
N LEU A 248 48.71 -48.93 13.11
CA LEU A 248 49.95 -48.49 13.75
C LEU A 248 49.86 -48.74 15.25
N GLU A 249 50.81 -49.57 15.70
CA GLU A 249 51.04 -50.08 17.03
C GLU A 249 51.03 -49.03 18.16
N ASP A 250 50.23 -49.35 19.19
CA ASP A 250 50.49 -49.29 20.62
C ASP A 250 51.47 -48.24 21.18
N LEU A 251 50.92 -47.08 21.57
CA LEU A 251 51.49 -46.25 22.63
C LEU A 251 50.39 -45.77 23.61
N PRO A 252 50.55 -45.98 24.93
CA PRO A 252 49.57 -45.56 25.93
C PRO A 252 49.73 -44.07 26.27
N HIS A 253 48.92 -43.22 25.64
CA HIS A 253 48.74 -41.83 26.09
C HIS A 253 47.50 -41.69 26.97
N PRO A 254 47.59 -41.02 28.14
CA PRO A 254 46.45 -40.76 29.00
C PRO A 254 45.49 -39.79 28.29
N SER A 255 44.48 -40.36 27.66
CA SER A 255 43.40 -39.64 27.00
C SER A 255 42.45 -39.08 28.07
N THR A 256 42.79 -37.91 28.63
CA THR A 256 41.78 -37.02 29.20
C THR A 256 40.96 -36.46 28.03
N SER A 257 40.08 -37.30 27.50
CA SER A 257 38.99 -36.91 26.62
C SER A 257 38.09 -35.99 27.41
N ILE A 258 38.44 -34.70 27.43
CA ILE A 258 37.51 -33.63 27.76
C ILE A 258 36.50 -33.68 26.61
N ARG A 259 35.49 -34.55 26.75
CA ARG A 259 34.24 -34.42 26.01
C ARG A 259 33.74 -33.03 26.37
N HIS A 260 34.07 -32.06 25.53
CA HIS A 260 33.37 -30.79 25.49
C HIS A 260 31.93 -31.18 25.22
N ALA A 261 31.15 -31.30 26.29
CA ALA A 261 29.72 -31.47 26.24
C ALA A 261 29.21 -30.27 25.45
N GLN A 262 29.08 -30.46 24.14
CA GLN A 262 28.41 -29.51 23.28
C GLN A 262 27.03 -29.36 23.92
N PRO A 263 26.69 -28.17 24.43
CA PRO A 263 25.39 -27.98 25.01
C PRO A 263 24.41 -28.24 23.88
N ASN A 264 23.70 -29.37 23.95
CA ASN A 264 22.53 -29.64 23.16
C ASN A 264 21.54 -28.55 23.54
N LEU A 265 21.64 -27.40 22.89
CA LEU A 265 20.68 -26.32 22.99
C LEU A 265 19.42 -26.89 22.36
N THR A 266 18.63 -27.58 23.19
CA THR A 266 17.47 -28.32 22.70
C THR A 266 16.58 -27.33 21.95
N PHE A 267 16.02 -27.77 20.83
CA PHE A 267 15.02 -27.01 20.06
C PHE A 267 13.92 -26.40 20.95
N ARG A 268 13.60 -27.08 22.06
CA ARG A 268 12.72 -26.60 23.13
C ARG A 268 13.19 -25.30 23.80
N THR A 269 14.48 -25.15 24.09
CA THR A 269 15.07 -23.92 24.63
C THR A 269 14.98 -22.79 23.61
N PHE A 270 15.22 -23.08 22.33
CA PHE A 270 15.04 -22.10 21.25
C PHE A 270 13.59 -21.62 21.14
N ILE A 271 12.61 -22.55 21.11
CA ILE A 271 11.19 -22.20 21.04
C ILE A 271 10.79 -21.35 22.24
N SER A 272 11.11 -21.79 23.45
CA SER A 272 10.65 -21.14 24.68
C SER A 272 11.30 -19.78 24.94
N GLN A 273 12.58 -19.61 24.60
CA GLN A 273 13.33 -18.39 24.93
C GLN A 273 13.43 -17.40 23.76
N THR A 274 13.27 -17.85 22.52
CA THR A 274 13.42 -16.98 21.33
C THR A 274 12.13 -16.86 20.56
N PHE A 275 11.53 -17.98 20.17
CA PHE A 275 10.35 -17.96 19.29
C PHE A 275 9.11 -17.41 19.99
N ILE A 276 8.76 -17.93 21.17
CA ILE A 276 7.57 -17.48 21.92
C ILE A 276 7.67 -16.01 22.32
N PRO A 277 8.81 -15.51 22.86
CA PRO A 277 8.95 -14.09 23.17
C PRO A 277 8.93 -13.20 21.92
N ALA A 278 9.55 -13.60 20.82
CA ALA A 278 9.46 -12.87 19.55
C ALA A 278 8.01 -12.85 19.03
N LEU A 279 7.31 -13.99 19.06
CA LEU A 279 5.91 -14.09 18.69
C LEU A 279 5.05 -13.19 19.57
N ARG A 280 5.23 -13.20 20.89
CA ARG A 280 4.54 -12.29 21.82
C ARG A 280 4.89 -10.83 21.56
N ALA A 281 6.16 -10.51 21.32
CA ALA A 281 6.62 -9.16 21.01
C ALA A 281 6.15 -8.67 19.64
N THR A 282 5.79 -9.57 18.72
CA THR A 282 5.16 -9.24 17.43
C THR A 282 3.64 -9.15 17.57
N PHE A 283 3.00 -10.14 18.19
CA PHE A 283 1.56 -10.23 18.34
C PHE A 283 1.01 -9.22 19.34
N ILE A 284 1.71 -8.90 20.44
CA ILE A 284 1.20 -7.93 21.41
C ILE A 284 1.13 -6.53 20.80
N PRO A 285 2.16 -5.96 20.16
CA PRO A 285 2.03 -4.67 19.50
C PRO A 285 1.05 -4.71 18.33
N ILE A 286 1.05 -5.77 17.50
CA ILE A 286 0.03 -5.90 16.45
C ILE A 286 -1.36 -5.95 17.08
N LEU A 287 -1.58 -6.71 18.15
CA LEU A 287 -2.86 -6.81 18.83
C LEU A 287 -3.20 -5.50 19.54
N VAL A 288 -2.27 -4.82 20.19
CA VAL A 288 -2.50 -3.54 20.90
C VAL A 288 -2.66 -2.36 19.93
N LEU A 289 -2.06 -2.39 18.74
CA LEU A 289 -2.23 -1.36 17.71
C LEU A 289 -3.41 -1.67 16.79
N SER A 290 -3.62 -2.95 16.53
CA SER A 290 -4.80 -3.41 15.84
C SER A 290 -5.99 -3.45 16.78
N ILE A 291 -5.90 -3.43 18.11
CA ILE A 291 -7.08 -3.41 18.99
C ILE A 291 -7.79 -2.08 18.83
N PRO A 292 -7.17 -0.89 18.94
CA PRO A 292 -7.85 0.35 18.64
C PRO A 292 -8.31 0.42 17.20
N TYR A 293 -7.68 -0.27 16.23
CA TYR A 293 -8.12 -0.26 14.84
C TYR A 293 -9.23 -1.28 14.52
N ILE A 294 -9.18 -2.45 15.15
CA ILE A 294 -10.16 -3.55 15.10
C ILE A 294 -11.35 -3.12 15.93
N PHE A 295 -11.14 -2.56 17.12
CA PHE A 295 -12.15 -1.90 17.92
C PHE A 295 -12.59 -0.61 17.26
N THR A 296 -11.81 0.28 16.64
CA THR A 296 -12.44 1.36 15.86
C THR A 296 -13.22 0.79 14.69
N SER A 297 -12.78 -0.27 13.99
CA SER A 297 -13.61 -0.95 12.98
C SER A 297 -14.82 -1.73 13.54
N ILE A 298 -14.86 -2.08 14.84
CA ILE A 298 -15.94 -2.85 15.50
C ILE A 298 -16.83 -1.94 16.38
N THR A 299 -16.29 -0.83 16.88
CA THR A 299 -16.88 0.19 17.76
C THR A 299 -17.11 1.50 17.02
N HIS A 300 -16.68 1.64 15.76
CA HIS A 300 -17.61 2.10 14.75
C HIS A 300 -18.75 1.07 14.74
N LEU A 301 -19.66 1.23 15.71
CA LEU A 301 -21.09 1.29 15.42
C LEU A 301 -21.21 1.75 13.97
N PRO A 302 -21.92 1.01 13.07
CA PRO A 302 -21.99 1.33 11.64
C PRO A 302 -22.02 2.83 11.55
N ALA A 303 -20.90 3.41 11.08
CA ALA A 303 -20.70 4.85 11.17
C ALA A 303 -21.97 5.42 10.59
N GLN A 304 -22.76 6.16 11.41
CA GLN A 304 -24.14 6.53 11.03
C GLN A 304 -24.12 6.85 9.55
N PRO A 305 -24.92 6.11 8.73
CA PRO A 305 -24.75 6.03 7.29
C PRO A 305 -24.37 7.42 6.82
N THR A 306 -23.11 7.58 6.39
CA THR A 306 -22.58 8.93 6.18
C THR A 306 -23.44 9.49 5.08
N PRO A 307 -24.34 10.46 5.38
CA PRO A 307 -25.32 10.86 4.39
C PRO A 307 -24.53 11.28 3.17
N LEU A 308 -25.01 10.87 1.99
CA LEU A 308 -24.42 11.33 0.76
C LEU A 308 -24.28 12.86 0.88
N PRO A 309 -23.10 13.41 0.54
CA PRO A 309 -22.89 14.85 0.57
C PRO A 309 -24.05 15.55 -0.16
N SER A 310 -24.27 16.84 0.09
CA SER A 310 -25.36 17.60 -0.55
C SER A 310 -25.27 17.67 -2.09
N THR A 311 -24.27 17.06 -2.69
CA THR A 311 -24.02 17.02 -4.11
C THR A 311 -24.76 15.86 -4.79
N SER A 312 -25.22 16.10 -6.01
CA SER A 312 -25.95 15.11 -6.79
C SER A 312 -25.00 14.09 -7.41
N LEU A 313 -25.50 12.86 -7.61
CA LEU A 313 -24.79 11.75 -8.22
C LEU A 313 -25.63 11.14 -9.36
N ASP A 314 -25.08 11.15 -10.58
CA ASP A 314 -25.63 10.40 -11.71
C ASP A 314 -24.92 9.04 -11.77
N ILE A 315 -25.67 7.95 -11.60
CA ILE A 315 -25.17 6.58 -11.78
C ILE A 315 -25.53 6.13 -13.20
N LEU A 316 -24.54 6.04 -14.06
CA LEU A 316 -24.66 5.56 -15.44
C LEU A 316 -24.41 4.06 -15.49
N ILE A 317 -25.48 3.28 -15.62
CA ILE A 317 -25.44 1.83 -15.80
C ILE A 317 -25.36 1.52 -17.30
N LEU A 318 -24.27 0.91 -17.73
CA LEU A 318 -24.03 0.47 -19.10
C LEU A 318 -24.57 -0.94 -19.30
N SER A 319 -25.52 -1.11 -20.21
CA SER A 319 -26.06 -2.41 -20.58
C SER A 319 -25.85 -2.72 -22.06
N TYR A 320 -25.56 -3.98 -22.35
CA TYR A 320 -25.43 -4.49 -23.71
C TYR A 320 -26.01 -5.91 -23.79
N PRO A 321 -26.58 -6.32 -24.94
CA PRO A 321 -27.06 -7.69 -25.12
C PRO A 321 -25.97 -8.73 -24.86
N ARG A 322 -26.30 -9.75 -24.08
CA ARG A 322 -25.41 -10.87 -23.76
C ARG A 322 -26.01 -12.18 -24.28
N PRO A 323 -25.19 -13.17 -24.68
CA PRO A 323 -25.67 -14.52 -24.90
C PRO A 323 -26.26 -15.07 -23.61
N GLY A 324 -27.48 -15.63 -23.66
CA GLY A 324 -28.10 -16.23 -22.49
C GLY A 324 -29.62 -16.14 -22.50
N ASN A 325 -30.23 -16.60 -21.41
CA ASN A 325 -31.66 -16.48 -21.20
C ASN A 325 -31.99 -15.02 -20.84
N VAL A 326 -32.92 -14.40 -21.59
CA VAL A 326 -33.39 -13.02 -21.39
C VAL A 326 -33.79 -12.76 -19.94
N SER A 327 -34.48 -13.70 -19.29
CA SER A 327 -34.90 -13.56 -17.88
C SER A 327 -33.73 -13.48 -16.89
N VAL A 328 -32.61 -14.15 -17.18
CA VAL A 328 -31.40 -14.08 -16.33
C VAL A 328 -30.72 -12.73 -16.48
N ILE A 329 -30.67 -12.21 -17.70
CA ILE A 329 -30.12 -10.88 -17.99
C ILE A 329 -31.02 -9.79 -17.37
N GLU A 330 -32.33 -9.93 -17.52
CA GLU A 330 -33.33 -9.05 -16.89
C GLU A 330 -33.14 -8.99 -15.37
N ASN A 331 -33.08 -10.15 -14.71
CA ASN A 331 -32.84 -10.22 -13.27
C ASN A 331 -31.48 -9.63 -12.88
N THR A 332 -30.46 -9.76 -13.72
CA THR A 332 -29.12 -9.17 -13.48
C THR A 332 -29.18 -7.64 -13.50
N ILE A 333 -29.77 -7.06 -14.54
CA ILE A 333 -29.97 -5.60 -14.66
C ILE A 333 -30.83 -5.09 -13.48
N GLN A 334 -31.94 -5.77 -13.16
CA GLN A 334 -32.81 -5.41 -12.03
C GLN A 334 -32.07 -5.48 -10.69
N THR A 335 -31.28 -6.53 -10.46
CA THR A 335 -30.47 -6.66 -9.23
C THR A 335 -29.49 -5.51 -9.10
N THR A 336 -28.83 -5.13 -10.19
CA THR A 336 -27.92 -3.98 -10.22
C THR A 336 -28.66 -2.69 -9.89
N ILE A 337 -29.77 -2.37 -10.57
CA ILE A 337 -30.59 -1.17 -10.29
C ILE A 337 -31.07 -1.15 -8.83
N HIS A 338 -31.67 -2.26 -8.36
CA HIS A 338 -32.19 -2.40 -7.00
C HIS A 338 -31.14 -2.13 -5.93
N SER A 339 -29.88 -2.49 -6.17
CA SER A 339 -28.81 -2.25 -5.20
C SER A 339 -28.52 -0.77 -4.95
N PHE A 340 -28.90 0.13 -5.88
CA PHE A 340 -28.71 1.58 -5.77
C PHE A 340 -29.98 2.34 -5.35
N LEU A 341 -31.16 1.73 -5.41
CA LEU A 341 -32.43 2.38 -5.02
C LEU A 341 -32.52 2.86 -3.56
N PRO A 342 -31.86 2.21 -2.58
CA PRO A 342 -31.83 2.71 -1.20
C PRO A 342 -31.08 4.03 -1.02
N LEU A 343 -30.21 4.40 -1.98
CA LEU A 343 -29.49 5.67 -1.92
C LEU A 343 -30.46 6.86 -1.96
N ASP A 344 -30.03 8.01 -1.44
CA ASP A 344 -30.82 9.24 -1.34
C ASP A 344 -31.45 9.63 -2.68
N GLN A 345 -32.76 9.36 -2.81
CA GLN A 345 -33.51 9.51 -4.05
C GLN A 345 -33.63 10.97 -4.50
N GLU A 346 -33.43 11.95 -3.63
CA GLU A 346 -33.43 13.36 -4.03
C GLU A 346 -32.13 13.78 -4.72
N LYS A 347 -31.04 13.05 -4.48
CA LYS A 347 -29.69 13.40 -4.96
C LYS A 347 -29.14 12.42 -5.98
N VAL A 348 -29.69 11.21 -6.05
CA VAL A 348 -29.20 10.14 -6.92
C VAL A 348 -30.16 9.91 -8.08
N THR A 349 -29.63 10.01 -9.30
CA THR A 349 -30.35 9.62 -10.52
C THR A 349 -29.65 8.42 -11.14
N ILE A 350 -30.42 7.40 -11.53
CA ILE A 350 -29.91 6.20 -12.19
C ILE A 350 -30.26 6.30 -13.67
N ASN A 351 -29.24 6.27 -14.53
CA ASN A 351 -29.39 6.31 -15.98
C ASN A 351 -28.93 4.97 -16.54
N VAL A 352 -29.83 4.20 -17.14
CA VAL A 352 -29.53 2.92 -17.79
C VAL A 352 -29.37 3.17 -19.29
N PHE A 353 -28.16 2.99 -19.79
CA PHE A 353 -27.76 3.32 -21.14
C PHE A 353 -27.46 2.04 -21.94
N THR A 354 -27.93 1.98 -23.19
CA THR A 354 -27.53 0.92 -24.13
C THR A 354 -27.24 1.44 -25.53
N HIS A 355 -26.32 0.77 -26.22
CA HIS A 355 -26.01 0.99 -27.64
C HIS A 355 -26.81 0.10 -28.59
N SER A 356 -27.57 -0.85 -28.04
CA SER A 356 -28.30 -1.80 -28.87
C SER A 356 -29.77 -1.40 -28.99
N THR A 357 -30.21 -1.22 -30.22
CA THR A 357 -31.64 -1.07 -30.55
C THR A 357 -32.43 -2.37 -30.38
N GLN A 358 -31.76 -3.51 -30.22
CA GLN A 358 -32.37 -4.83 -29.99
C GLN A 358 -31.85 -5.45 -28.69
N HIS A 359 -32.43 -5.04 -27.57
CA HIS A 359 -32.09 -5.55 -26.24
C HIS A 359 -33.35 -5.90 -25.43
N PRO A 360 -33.94 -7.10 -25.62
CA PRO A 360 -35.22 -7.47 -25.01
C PRO A 360 -35.21 -7.37 -23.48
N ALA A 361 -34.11 -7.76 -22.83
CA ALA A 361 -34.01 -7.65 -21.38
C ALA A 361 -34.02 -6.18 -20.93
N PHE A 362 -33.32 -5.28 -21.63
CA PHE A 362 -33.37 -3.84 -21.34
C PHE A 362 -34.80 -3.29 -21.49
N THR A 363 -35.51 -3.63 -22.56
CA THR A 363 -36.89 -3.19 -22.78
C THR A 363 -37.85 -3.71 -21.71
N ASN A 364 -37.72 -4.97 -21.30
CA ASN A 364 -38.51 -5.54 -20.20
C ASN A 364 -38.26 -4.79 -18.89
N VAL A 365 -36.99 -4.57 -18.54
CA VAL A 365 -36.62 -3.83 -17.33
C VAL A 365 -37.12 -2.39 -17.40
N GLN A 366 -36.96 -1.71 -18.53
CA GLN A 366 -37.46 -0.35 -18.74
C GLN A 366 -38.95 -0.24 -18.43
N SER A 367 -39.76 -1.18 -18.93
CA SER A 367 -41.21 -1.21 -18.66
C SER A 367 -41.56 -1.41 -17.18
N THR A 368 -40.66 -1.99 -16.39
CA THR A 368 -40.85 -2.19 -14.95
C THR A 368 -40.66 -0.89 -14.16
N TYR A 369 -39.74 -0.02 -14.58
CA TYR A 369 -39.32 1.15 -13.79
C TYR A 369 -39.91 2.48 -14.26
N LEU A 370 -40.25 2.63 -15.55
CA LEU A 370 -40.72 3.90 -16.12
C LEU A 370 -41.89 4.50 -15.34
N ASP A 371 -42.82 3.66 -14.86
CA ASP A 371 -44.01 4.11 -14.13
C ASP A 371 -43.82 4.13 -12.61
N VAL A 372 -42.78 3.46 -12.10
CA VAL A 372 -42.60 3.21 -10.66
C VAL A 372 -41.59 4.16 -10.03
N ASN A 373 -40.53 4.53 -10.75
CA ASN A 373 -39.45 5.33 -10.18
C ASN A 373 -38.95 6.40 -11.16
N PRO A 374 -39.30 7.69 -10.95
CA PRO A 374 -38.91 8.78 -11.86
C PRO A 374 -37.39 9.05 -11.87
N ASN A 375 -36.65 8.54 -10.89
CA ASN A 375 -35.20 8.69 -10.80
C ASN A 375 -34.45 7.62 -11.62
N VAL A 376 -35.15 6.65 -12.21
CA VAL A 376 -34.55 5.65 -13.10
C VAL A 376 -34.92 5.98 -14.55
N GLN A 377 -33.94 6.42 -15.32
CA GLN A 377 -34.09 6.84 -16.72
C GLN A 377 -33.42 5.82 -17.63
N PHE A 378 -34.02 5.57 -18.80
CA PHE A 378 -33.50 4.63 -19.79
C PHE A 378 -33.21 5.38 -21.10
N TYR A 379 -32.03 5.13 -21.67
CA TYR A 379 -31.61 5.73 -22.93
C TYR A 379 -31.04 4.66 -23.88
N VAL A 380 -31.48 4.71 -25.13
CA VAL A 380 -30.99 3.87 -26.23
C VAL A 380 -30.29 4.80 -27.21
N ASP A 381 -29.00 4.56 -27.46
CA ASP A 381 -28.30 5.28 -28.53
C ASP A 381 -28.81 4.80 -29.90
N THR A 382 -29.22 5.76 -30.72
CA THR A 382 -29.72 5.52 -32.08
C THR A 382 -28.74 5.99 -33.14
N ASP A 383 -27.59 6.53 -32.75
CA ASP A 383 -26.59 7.01 -33.68
C ASP A 383 -25.95 5.85 -34.46
N SER A 384 -25.65 6.10 -35.73
CA SER A 384 -24.98 5.12 -36.58
C SER A 384 -23.47 5.26 -36.44
N HIS A 385 -22.82 4.21 -35.91
CA HIS A 385 -21.39 4.19 -35.68
C HIS A 385 -20.67 3.44 -36.81
N PRO A 386 -19.80 4.11 -37.59
CA PRO A 386 -19.04 3.46 -38.66
C PRO A 386 -18.06 2.45 -38.05
N ALA A 387 -18.39 1.17 -38.22
CA ALA A 387 -17.75 -0.02 -37.68
C ALA A 387 -18.22 -0.46 -36.29
N ASP A 388 -19.28 -1.27 -36.28
CA ASP A 388 -19.55 -2.34 -35.29
C ASP A 388 -18.44 -3.42 -35.27
N GLU A 389 -17.20 -3.07 -35.60
CA GLU A 389 -16.04 -3.90 -35.33
C GLU A 389 -15.86 -3.94 -33.81
N TYR A 390 -16.25 -5.08 -33.24
CA TYR A 390 -16.47 -5.43 -31.83
C TYR A 390 -15.60 -4.71 -30.78
N GLU A 391 -14.35 -4.37 -31.12
CA GLU A 391 -13.40 -3.76 -30.19
C GLU A 391 -13.15 -2.26 -30.37
N ALA A 392 -13.30 -1.68 -31.56
CA ALA A 392 -13.32 -0.21 -31.72
C ALA A 392 -14.63 0.35 -31.16
N GLY A 393 -15.70 -0.46 -31.24
CA GLY A 393 -17.00 -0.18 -30.65
C GLY A 393 -16.95 0.11 -29.16
N GLN A 394 -16.17 -0.61 -28.35
CA GLN A 394 -16.19 -0.38 -26.89
C GLN A 394 -15.76 1.03 -26.45
N TYR A 395 -14.72 1.60 -27.06
CA TYR A 395 -14.32 2.98 -26.74
C TYR A 395 -15.37 3.98 -27.20
N LEU A 396 -15.88 3.79 -28.42
CA LEU A 396 -16.88 4.68 -28.99
C LEU A 396 -18.17 4.61 -28.18
N HIS A 397 -18.65 3.41 -27.87
CA HIS A 397 -19.82 3.16 -27.04
C HIS A 397 -19.71 3.87 -25.69
N LEU A 398 -18.58 3.72 -25.00
CA LEU A 398 -18.37 4.41 -23.74
C LEU A 398 -18.32 5.93 -23.93
N ALA A 399 -17.68 6.43 -24.99
CA ALA A 399 -17.64 7.85 -25.30
C ALA A 399 -19.04 8.43 -25.57
N GLU A 400 -19.90 7.72 -26.30
CA GLU A 400 -21.28 8.14 -26.55
C GLU A 400 -22.12 8.15 -25.27
N ALA A 401 -21.91 7.20 -24.37
CA ALA A 401 -22.57 7.21 -23.07
C ALA A 401 -22.14 8.43 -22.22
N LEU A 402 -20.87 8.85 -22.32
CA LEU A 402 -20.40 10.10 -21.71
C LEU A 402 -20.97 11.35 -22.42
N ARG A 403 -21.12 11.32 -23.75
CA ARG A 403 -21.76 12.40 -24.50
C ARG A 403 -23.21 12.59 -24.08
N TYR A 404 -23.98 11.50 -23.94
CA TYR A 404 -25.35 11.53 -23.42
C TYR A 404 -25.42 12.25 -22.07
N LEU A 405 -24.53 11.92 -21.12
CA LEU A 405 -24.46 12.64 -19.85
C LEU A 405 -24.10 14.11 -20.01
N LYS A 406 -23.20 14.46 -20.93
CA LYS A 406 -22.80 15.85 -21.21
C LYS A 406 -23.95 16.69 -21.78
N GLU A 407 -24.82 16.09 -22.60
CA GLU A 407 -25.93 16.78 -23.29
C GLU A 407 -27.21 16.87 -22.45
N LYS A 408 -27.28 16.15 -21.32
CA LYS A 408 -28.42 16.17 -20.41
C LYS A 408 -28.61 17.57 -19.81
N ALA A 409 -29.86 18.04 -19.75
CA ALA A 409 -30.19 19.38 -19.25
C ALA A 409 -29.76 19.61 -17.79
N GLN A 410 -29.79 18.55 -16.98
CA GLN A 410 -29.33 18.55 -15.59
C GLN A 410 -28.36 17.41 -15.39
N VAL A 411 -27.06 17.72 -15.41
CA VAL A 411 -25.99 16.78 -15.11
C VAL A 411 -25.63 16.90 -13.64
N ALA A 412 -25.64 15.77 -12.93
CA ALA A 412 -25.19 15.72 -11.56
C ALA A 412 -23.73 16.17 -11.42
N GLU A 413 -23.35 16.59 -10.21
CA GLU A 413 -21.98 17.05 -9.96
C GLU A 413 -20.96 15.91 -10.05
N TRP A 414 -21.36 14.74 -9.56
CA TRP A 414 -20.60 13.52 -9.62
C TRP A 414 -21.25 12.50 -10.54
N ILE A 415 -20.43 11.73 -11.23
CA ILE A 415 -20.85 10.69 -12.16
C ILE A 415 -20.19 9.39 -11.75
N MET A 416 -20.97 8.32 -11.66
CA MET A 416 -20.49 6.96 -11.42
C MET A 416 -20.83 6.07 -12.60
N ILE A 417 -19.84 5.39 -13.17
CA ILE A 417 -20.05 4.42 -14.25
C ILE A 417 -20.11 3.02 -13.66
N VAL A 418 -21.11 2.24 -14.09
CA VAL A 418 -21.38 0.89 -13.60
C VAL A 418 -21.77 0.03 -14.79
N GLU A 419 -21.28 -1.21 -14.87
CA GLU A 419 -21.83 -2.21 -15.80
C GLU A 419 -23.07 -2.85 -15.17
N ASP A 420 -24.00 -3.32 -16.01
CA ASP A 420 -25.32 -3.81 -15.59
C ASP A 420 -25.32 -5.11 -14.75
N ASP A 421 -24.16 -5.63 -14.36
CA ASP A 421 -23.95 -6.81 -13.53
C ASP A 421 -23.02 -6.58 -12.32
N PHE A 422 -22.88 -5.32 -11.90
CA PHE A 422 -22.17 -4.93 -10.69
C PHE A 422 -23.11 -4.25 -9.66
N PRO A 423 -23.99 -5.01 -8.98
CA PRO A 423 -24.71 -4.48 -7.83
C PRO A 423 -23.78 -4.07 -6.70
N LEU A 424 -24.20 -3.12 -5.87
CA LEU A 424 -23.56 -2.84 -4.58
C LEU A 424 -23.62 -4.07 -3.66
N CYS A 425 -22.57 -4.23 -2.86
CA CYS A 425 -22.49 -5.28 -1.87
C CYS A 425 -23.56 -5.11 -0.78
N PRO A 426 -24.34 -6.17 -0.48
CA PRO A 426 -25.39 -6.08 0.52
C PRO A 426 -24.80 -5.79 1.91
N GLY A 427 -25.42 -4.85 2.62
CA GLY A 427 -25.12 -4.52 4.01
C GLY A 427 -23.98 -3.54 4.26
N TRP A 428 -23.09 -3.30 3.29
CA TRP A 428 -21.96 -2.37 3.48
C TRP A 428 -21.52 -1.61 2.21
N GLY A 429 -21.99 -2.01 1.03
CA GLY A 429 -21.61 -1.36 -0.23
C GLY A 429 -22.03 0.11 -0.29
N GLU A 430 -23.22 0.41 0.24
CA GLU A 430 -23.75 1.76 0.40
C GLU A 430 -22.86 2.63 1.31
N ASP A 431 -22.53 2.14 2.51
CA ASP A 431 -21.67 2.88 3.45
C ASP A 431 -20.30 3.21 2.85
N VAL A 432 -19.73 2.26 2.08
CA VAL A 432 -18.46 2.47 1.39
C VAL A 432 -18.59 3.52 0.29
N LEU A 433 -19.65 3.46 -0.52
CA LEU A 433 -19.93 4.47 -1.54
C LEU A 433 -20.12 5.85 -0.90
N GLY A 434 -20.97 5.97 0.13
CA GLY A 434 -21.21 7.21 0.86
C GLY A 434 -19.93 7.81 1.44
N ARG A 435 -19.04 6.98 2.01
CA ARG A 435 -17.76 7.44 2.52
C ARG A 435 -16.78 7.90 1.44
N VAL A 436 -16.74 7.21 0.30
CA VAL A 436 -15.92 7.63 -0.85
C VAL A 436 -16.43 8.97 -1.37
N MET A 437 -17.74 9.12 -1.55
CA MET A 437 -18.38 10.37 -1.95
C MET A 437 -18.09 11.51 -0.98
N TRP A 438 -18.17 11.27 0.33
CA TRP A 438 -17.83 12.27 1.34
C TRP A 438 -16.38 12.75 1.23
N ILE A 439 -15.43 11.84 1.02
CA ILE A 439 -14.00 12.22 0.86
C ILE A 439 -13.77 12.97 -0.45
N LEU A 440 -14.44 12.57 -1.53
CA LEU A 440 -14.40 13.30 -2.81
C LEU A 440 -14.93 14.73 -2.65
N GLU A 441 -16.03 14.90 -1.93
CA GLU A 441 -16.64 16.21 -1.71
C GLU A 441 -15.76 17.12 -0.83
N MET A 442 -15.21 16.60 0.26
CA MET A 442 -14.26 17.36 1.07
C MET A 442 -13.01 17.76 0.27
N SER A 443 -12.49 16.80 -0.51
CA SER A 443 -11.32 17.01 -1.37
C SER A 443 -11.54 18.13 -2.39
N ARG A 444 -12.77 18.26 -2.89
CA ARG A 444 -13.17 19.32 -3.82
C ARG A 444 -13.11 20.71 -3.17
N GLN A 445 -13.62 20.85 -1.94
CA GLN A 445 -13.65 22.11 -1.21
C GLN A 445 -12.26 22.67 -0.91
N ASP A 446 -11.29 21.77 -0.68
CA ASP A 446 -9.89 22.15 -0.43
C ASP A 446 -9.15 22.61 -1.70
N GLY A 447 -9.77 22.53 -2.89
CA GLY A 447 -9.19 22.95 -4.17
C GLY A 447 -8.00 22.12 -4.67
N ILE A 448 -7.46 21.24 -3.84
CA ILE A 448 -6.23 20.45 -4.07
C ILE A 448 -6.54 18.93 -4.08
N GLY A 449 -7.80 18.55 -3.91
CA GLY A 449 -8.15 17.17 -3.65
C GLY A 449 -8.55 16.33 -4.87
N SER A 450 -8.69 15.03 -4.61
CA SER A 450 -9.11 14.00 -5.55
C SER A 450 -10.42 14.32 -6.25
N ARG A 451 -10.42 14.30 -7.59
CA ARG A 451 -11.62 14.48 -8.43
C ARG A 451 -12.19 13.17 -8.96
N ALA A 452 -11.64 12.05 -8.52
CA ALA A 452 -12.09 10.72 -8.94
C ALA A 452 -11.94 9.70 -7.82
N GLY A 453 -12.90 8.79 -7.76
CA GLY A 453 -12.92 7.64 -6.87
C GLY A 453 -13.19 6.37 -7.66
N PHE A 454 -12.91 5.21 -7.07
CA PHE A 454 -13.23 3.94 -7.70
C PHE A 454 -13.55 2.89 -6.64
N VAL A 455 -14.78 2.36 -6.66
CA VAL A 455 -15.33 1.50 -5.60
C VAL A 455 -15.63 0.06 -6.04
N GLY A 456 -15.70 -0.17 -7.35
CA GLY A 456 -15.94 -1.47 -7.97
C GLY A 456 -14.67 -2.09 -8.56
N THR A 457 -14.77 -2.81 -9.68
CA THR A 457 -13.64 -3.41 -10.40
C THR A 457 -13.96 -3.46 -11.90
N GLY A 458 -12.96 -3.69 -12.75
CA GLY A 458 -13.15 -3.55 -14.20
C GLY A 458 -13.59 -2.13 -14.57
N GLY A 459 -14.59 -1.99 -15.44
CA GLY A 459 -15.18 -0.69 -15.78
C GLY A 459 -16.16 -0.14 -14.76
N SER A 460 -16.47 -0.89 -13.72
CA SER A 460 -17.56 -0.59 -12.80
C SER A 460 -17.11 0.10 -11.53
N GLY A 461 -17.92 1.04 -11.08
CA GLY A 461 -17.74 1.81 -9.85
C GLY A 461 -16.75 2.96 -9.99
N LEU A 462 -16.50 3.44 -11.21
CA LEU A 462 -15.66 4.61 -11.45
C LEU A 462 -16.45 5.89 -11.24
N ILE A 463 -16.03 6.67 -10.25
CA ILE A 463 -16.65 7.93 -9.84
C ILE A 463 -15.74 9.07 -10.27
N PHE A 464 -16.28 10.10 -10.90
CA PHE A 464 -15.51 11.29 -11.25
C PHE A 464 -16.40 12.54 -11.28
N HIS A 465 -15.77 13.68 -11.07
CA HIS A 465 -16.44 14.97 -11.15
C HIS A 465 -16.81 15.30 -12.60
N ARG A 466 -18.00 15.87 -12.84
CA ARG A 466 -18.52 16.17 -14.19
C ARG A 466 -17.59 16.99 -15.08
N THR A 467 -16.71 17.81 -14.49
CA THR A 467 -15.70 18.59 -15.26
C THR A 467 -14.71 17.72 -16.02
N LEU A 468 -14.62 16.42 -15.71
CA LEU A 468 -13.74 15.47 -16.39
C LEU A 468 -14.39 14.82 -17.61
N LEU A 469 -15.72 15.00 -17.82
CA LEU A 469 -16.46 14.41 -18.94
C LEU A 469 -15.83 14.71 -20.31
N PRO A 470 -15.53 15.98 -20.68
CA PRO A 470 -15.00 16.27 -22.01
C PRO A 470 -13.65 15.59 -22.28
N ALA A 471 -12.77 15.58 -21.27
CA ALA A 471 -11.45 14.95 -21.39
C ALA A 471 -11.56 13.43 -21.56
N LEU A 472 -12.43 12.78 -20.78
CA LEU A 472 -12.66 11.33 -20.85
C LEU A 472 -13.30 10.94 -22.19
N GLU A 473 -14.35 11.65 -22.61
CA GLU A 473 -15.04 11.45 -23.89
C GLU A 473 -14.05 11.56 -25.06
N LEU A 474 -13.32 12.67 -25.14
CA LEU A 474 -12.40 12.93 -26.25
C LEU A 474 -11.23 11.94 -26.28
N THR A 475 -10.73 11.54 -25.10
CA THR A 475 -9.70 10.49 -24.99
C THR A 475 -10.21 9.18 -25.58
N LEU A 476 -11.41 8.73 -25.20
CA LEU A 476 -12.00 7.50 -25.71
C LEU A 476 -12.26 7.57 -27.22
N ARG A 477 -12.81 8.68 -27.74
CA ARG A 477 -12.97 8.90 -29.19
C ARG A 477 -11.64 8.85 -29.94
N THR A 478 -10.58 9.39 -29.34
CA THR A 478 -9.24 9.35 -29.93
C THR A 478 -8.70 7.92 -30.00
N HIS A 479 -8.90 7.12 -28.95
CA HIS A 479 -8.55 5.70 -28.93
C HIS A 479 -9.37 4.89 -29.95
N ALA A 480 -10.67 5.18 -30.09
CA ALA A 480 -11.54 4.57 -31.10
C ALA A 480 -11.02 4.82 -32.53
N ARG A 481 -10.64 6.06 -32.85
CA ARG A 481 -10.11 6.45 -34.18
C ARG A 481 -8.75 5.82 -34.47
N ARG A 482 -7.86 5.73 -33.48
CA ARG A 482 -6.48 5.19 -33.64
C ARG A 482 -6.43 3.68 -33.77
N GLY A 483 -7.44 2.96 -33.27
CA GLY A 483 -7.55 1.50 -33.38
C GLY A 483 -7.49 0.97 -34.82
N ASN A 484 -7.71 1.84 -35.81
CA ASN A 484 -7.80 1.46 -37.23
C ASN A 484 -6.49 1.59 -38.02
N GLY A 485 -5.36 2.03 -37.44
CA GLY A 485 -4.19 2.33 -38.29
C GLY A 485 -2.79 2.39 -37.70
N ILE A 486 -2.58 2.30 -36.37
CA ILE A 486 -1.22 2.50 -35.82
C ILE A 486 -0.79 1.34 -34.91
N GLN A 487 0.30 0.65 -35.31
CA GLN A 487 0.95 -0.47 -34.61
C GLN A 487 1.67 -0.05 -33.30
N TRP A 488 1.05 0.73 -32.41
CA TRP A 488 1.64 1.01 -31.10
C TRP A 488 1.35 -0.12 -30.11
N THR A 489 2.42 -0.83 -29.73
CA THR A 489 2.56 -1.74 -28.58
C THR A 489 1.70 -3.02 -28.55
N PRO A 490 2.19 -4.12 -27.93
CA PRO A 490 1.64 -5.47 -28.15
C PRO A 490 0.29 -5.77 -27.48
N LEU A 491 -0.32 -4.83 -26.74
CA LEU A 491 -1.62 -5.04 -26.08
C LEU A 491 -2.47 -3.77 -26.11
N LYS A 492 -3.54 -3.82 -26.91
CA LYS A 492 -4.66 -2.87 -26.86
C LYS A 492 -5.28 -2.88 -25.46
N LYS A 493 -5.40 -1.71 -24.82
CA LYS A 493 -5.95 -1.57 -23.46
C LYS A 493 -7.48 -1.47 -23.51
N PRO A 494 -8.26 -2.19 -22.69
CA PRO A 494 -9.70 -2.00 -22.58
C PRO A 494 -10.12 -0.54 -22.29
N ALA A 495 -11.35 -0.15 -22.67
CA ALA A 495 -11.84 1.23 -22.56
C ALA A 495 -11.87 1.74 -21.11
N ASP A 496 -12.25 0.88 -20.16
CA ASP A 496 -12.18 1.17 -18.73
C ASP A 496 -10.74 1.45 -18.29
N VAL A 497 -9.77 0.65 -18.73
CA VAL A 497 -8.35 0.86 -18.41
C VAL A 497 -7.85 2.20 -18.95
N VAL A 498 -8.29 2.60 -20.14
CA VAL A 498 -7.97 3.94 -20.70
C VAL A 498 -8.53 5.06 -19.83
N MET A 499 -9.79 4.97 -19.37
CA MET A 499 -10.37 5.96 -18.45
C MET A 499 -9.62 6.00 -17.12
N GLN A 500 -9.28 4.84 -16.58
CA GLN A 500 -8.56 4.73 -15.32
C GLN A 500 -7.15 5.32 -15.43
N ASP A 501 -6.43 5.02 -16.50
CA ASP A 501 -5.12 5.60 -16.78
C ASP A 501 -5.21 7.12 -17.01
N CYS A 502 -6.28 7.60 -17.64
CA CYS A 502 -6.59 9.02 -17.76
C CYS A 502 -6.75 9.71 -16.39
N LEU A 503 -7.57 9.14 -15.51
CA LEU A 503 -7.80 9.68 -14.18
C LEU A 503 -6.56 9.59 -13.27
N LEU A 504 -5.68 8.62 -13.51
CA LEU A 504 -4.37 8.50 -12.87
C LEU A 504 -3.28 9.37 -13.50
N GLY A 505 -3.60 10.10 -14.58
CA GLY A 505 -2.65 10.96 -15.28
C GLY A 505 -1.59 10.21 -16.10
N LYS A 506 -1.80 8.91 -16.35
CA LYS A 506 -0.93 8.03 -17.13
C LYS A 506 -1.26 8.04 -18.61
N GLU A 507 -2.47 8.42 -18.98
CA GLU A 507 -2.87 8.53 -20.39
C GLU A 507 -2.43 9.90 -20.94
N PRO A 508 -1.45 9.97 -21.86
CA PRO A 508 -0.84 11.24 -22.26
C PRO A 508 -1.81 12.22 -22.90
N ILE A 509 -2.75 11.70 -23.71
CA ILE A 509 -3.80 12.52 -24.35
C ILE A 509 -4.64 13.19 -23.26
N CYS A 510 -5.15 12.40 -22.32
CA CYS A 510 -5.98 12.89 -21.23
C CYS A 510 -5.23 13.88 -20.33
N ALA A 511 -3.99 13.57 -19.93
CA ALA A 511 -3.17 14.45 -19.11
C ALA A 511 -3.06 15.86 -19.72
N ARG A 512 -2.86 15.95 -21.03
CA ARG A 512 -2.79 17.22 -21.74
C ARG A 512 -4.14 17.93 -21.81
N LEU A 513 -5.23 17.19 -22.04
CA LEU A 513 -6.58 17.76 -22.03
C LEU A 513 -6.91 18.37 -20.67
N LEU A 514 -6.64 17.63 -19.59
CA LEU A 514 -6.86 18.10 -18.22
C LEU A 514 -6.03 19.35 -17.92
N GLN A 515 -4.81 19.44 -18.45
CA GLN A 515 -3.98 20.63 -18.34
C GLN A 515 -4.57 21.83 -19.07
N LEU A 516 -5.02 21.65 -20.32
CA LEU A 516 -5.65 22.73 -21.10
C LEU A 516 -6.94 23.22 -20.42
N MET A 517 -7.72 22.29 -19.86
CA MET A 517 -8.92 22.60 -19.09
C MET A 517 -8.59 23.34 -17.79
N ALA A 518 -7.47 23.01 -17.12
CA ALA A 518 -7.04 23.72 -15.92
C ALA A 518 -6.54 25.15 -16.22
N ILE A 519 -5.93 25.37 -17.39
CA ILE A 519 -5.46 26.70 -17.83
C ILE A 519 -6.62 27.60 -18.26
N SER A 520 -7.69 27.01 -18.81
CA SER A 520 -8.94 27.71 -19.11
C SER A 520 -9.68 27.99 -17.80
N LEU A 521 -9.20 29.00 -17.07
CA LEU A 521 -9.59 29.41 -15.72
C LEU A 521 -11.04 29.94 -15.63
N SER A 522 -12.01 29.07 -15.88
CA SER A 522 -13.32 29.10 -15.25
C SER A 522 -14.00 27.74 -15.47
N PRO A 523 -14.17 26.92 -14.41
CA PRO A 523 -14.78 25.59 -14.52
C PRO A 523 -16.25 25.61 -14.97
N GLU A 524 -16.85 26.81 -15.13
CA GLU A 524 -18.24 27.00 -15.54
C GLU A 524 -18.40 27.43 -17.00
N THR A 525 -17.33 27.84 -17.68
CA THR A 525 -17.42 28.17 -19.12
C THR A 525 -17.06 26.95 -19.96
N PRO A 526 -17.97 26.46 -20.81
CA PRO A 526 -17.63 25.42 -21.78
C PRO A 526 -16.46 25.88 -22.66
N LEU A 527 -15.59 24.93 -23.03
CA LEU A 527 -14.47 25.20 -23.93
C LEU A 527 -15.02 25.85 -25.22
N PRO A 528 -14.41 26.94 -25.72
CA PRO A 528 -14.82 27.51 -27.00
C PRO A 528 -14.73 26.44 -28.11
N PRO A 529 -15.70 26.37 -29.04
CA PRO A 529 -15.67 25.41 -30.15
C PRO A 529 -14.40 25.48 -31.01
N SER A 530 -13.68 26.61 -30.97
CA SER A 530 -12.37 26.76 -31.60
C SER A 530 -11.29 25.95 -30.89
N VAL A 531 -11.28 25.92 -29.55
CA VAL A 531 -10.30 25.16 -28.77
C VAL A 531 -10.54 23.65 -28.92
N GLU A 532 -11.80 23.23 -29.00
CA GLU A 532 -12.14 21.82 -29.26
C GLU A 532 -11.69 21.37 -30.66
N ARG A 533 -11.87 22.24 -31.67
CA ARG A 533 -11.31 22.03 -33.02
C ARG A 533 -9.79 22.01 -33.01
N ASP A 534 -9.15 23.00 -32.40
CA ASP A 534 -7.69 23.08 -32.31
C ASP A 534 -7.11 21.85 -31.61
N ILE A 535 -7.73 21.36 -30.54
CA ILE A 535 -7.32 20.12 -29.87
C ILE A 535 -7.47 18.92 -30.81
N THR A 536 -8.58 18.82 -31.53
CA THR A 536 -8.83 17.71 -32.45
C THR A 536 -7.82 17.72 -33.61
N ASP A 537 -7.53 18.90 -34.16
CA ASP A 537 -6.58 19.12 -35.24
C ASP A 537 -5.14 18.89 -34.75
N LEU A 538 -4.80 19.32 -33.53
CA LEU A 538 -3.52 19.04 -32.87
C LEU A 538 -3.31 17.56 -32.57
N VAL A 539 -4.37 16.81 -32.27
CA VAL A 539 -4.32 15.35 -32.07
C VAL A 539 -4.15 14.62 -33.41
N GLN A 540 -4.64 15.20 -34.51
CA GLN A 540 -4.54 14.65 -35.86
C GLN A 540 -3.18 14.93 -36.54
N GLN A 541 -2.52 16.03 -36.21
CA GLN A 541 -1.16 16.31 -36.70
C GLN A 541 -0.14 15.43 -35.96
N GLU A 542 0.29 14.36 -36.63
CA GLU A 542 1.16 13.30 -36.11
C GLU A 542 2.41 13.84 -35.37
N GLY A 543 2.62 13.41 -34.12
CA GLY A 543 3.83 13.72 -33.35
C GLY A 543 3.64 14.08 -31.86
N PHE A 544 2.41 14.02 -31.34
CA PHE A 544 2.06 14.53 -30.01
C PHE A 544 2.76 13.86 -28.79
N THR A 545 3.44 12.73 -28.98
CA THR A 545 4.07 11.97 -27.87
C THR A 545 5.45 12.47 -27.47
N SER A 546 6.06 13.42 -28.19
CA SER A 546 7.47 13.78 -27.99
C SER A 546 7.74 15.13 -27.33
N ILE A 547 6.73 15.95 -27.03
CA ILE A 547 6.94 17.26 -26.39
C ILE A 547 6.96 17.07 -24.86
N PRO A 548 8.12 17.20 -24.18
CA PRO A 548 8.19 17.03 -22.73
C PRO A 548 7.41 18.12 -22.00
N LEU A 549 6.68 17.75 -20.95
CA LEU A 549 5.98 18.70 -20.09
C LEU A 549 6.97 19.56 -19.28
N PRO A 550 6.71 20.87 -19.13
CA PRO A 550 7.42 21.70 -18.15
C PRO A 550 7.28 21.13 -16.73
N SER A 551 8.36 21.13 -15.95
CA SER A 551 8.40 20.54 -14.61
C SER A 551 7.38 21.14 -13.64
N GLU A 552 7.08 22.43 -13.73
CA GLU A 552 6.09 23.11 -12.87
C GLU A 552 4.66 22.60 -13.07
N LEU A 553 4.35 22.14 -14.28
CA LEU A 553 3.03 21.60 -14.63
C LEU A 553 2.84 20.15 -14.17
N SER A 554 3.94 19.42 -13.91
CA SER A 554 3.88 18.06 -13.35
C SER A 554 3.28 18.03 -11.94
N LEU A 555 3.47 19.10 -11.14
CA LEU A 555 2.93 19.19 -9.80
C LEU A 555 1.39 19.37 -9.81
N VAL A 556 0.89 20.22 -10.70
CA VAL A 556 -0.55 20.44 -10.90
C VAL A 556 -1.21 19.18 -11.43
N GLN A 557 -0.55 18.48 -12.36
CA GLN A 557 -1.03 17.20 -12.88
C GLN A 557 -1.12 16.14 -11.77
N HIS A 558 -0.12 16.02 -10.89
CA HIS A 558 -0.17 15.08 -9.77
C HIS A 558 -1.28 15.38 -8.74
N GLN A 559 -1.67 16.64 -8.59
CA GLN A 559 -2.77 17.02 -7.69
C GLN A 559 -4.14 16.71 -8.31
N LEU A 560 -4.30 16.88 -9.62
CA LEU A 560 -5.55 16.58 -10.33
C LEU A 560 -5.83 15.07 -10.50
N THR A 561 -4.81 14.22 -10.40
CA THR A 561 -4.87 12.79 -10.80
C THR A 561 -4.88 11.80 -9.64
N LYS A 562 -5.17 12.28 -8.43
CA LYS A 562 -5.28 11.38 -7.28
C LYS A 562 -6.64 10.69 -7.28
N VAL A 563 -6.67 9.39 -7.60
CA VAL A 563 -7.87 8.55 -7.50
C VAL A 563 -7.98 7.98 -6.09
N ILE A 564 -9.14 8.03 -5.46
CA ILE A 564 -9.37 7.36 -4.16
C ILE A 564 -10.08 6.02 -4.32
N VAL A 565 -9.65 5.00 -3.60
CA VAL A 565 -10.30 3.68 -3.61
C VAL A 565 -10.55 3.21 -2.18
N PRO A 566 -11.64 2.49 -1.91
CA PRO A 566 -11.82 1.83 -0.64
C PRO A 566 -10.83 0.68 -0.49
N SER A 567 -10.56 0.29 0.75
CA SER A 567 -9.67 -0.84 1.04
C SER A 567 -10.23 -2.19 0.60
N ARG A 568 -11.52 -2.26 0.25
CA ARG A 568 -12.27 -3.45 -0.20
C ARG A 568 -13.26 -3.10 -1.32
N LEU A 569 -13.56 -4.05 -2.20
CA LEU A 569 -14.50 -3.94 -3.33
C LEU A 569 -15.96 -3.90 -2.88
N SER A 570 -16.65 -2.78 -3.10
CA SER A 570 -18.03 -2.55 -2.64
C SER A 570 -19.10 -2.94 -3.66
N MET A 571 -18.72 -3.63 -4.74
CA MET A 571 -19.61 -4.12 -5.78
C MET A 571 -19.36 -5.62 -6.01
N ASP A 572 -20.42 -6.40 -6.22
CA ASP A 572 -20.36 -7.84 -6.53
C ASP A 572 -20.46 -8.02 -8.04
N HIS A 573 -19.59 -8.80 -8.67
CA HIS A 573 -19.70 -9.12 -10.10
C HIS A 573 -20.58 -10.36 -10.30
N ILE A 574 -21.87 -10.17 -10.52
CA ILE A 574 -22.85 -11.28 -10.62
C ILE A 574 -22.97 -11.86 -12.04
N GLY A 575 -22.49 -11.13 -13.06
CA GLY A 575 -22.58 -11.53 -14.47
C GLY A 575 -21.30 -12.10 -15.08
N GLY A 576 -20.27 -12.38 -14.26
CA GLY A 576 -18.96 -12.85 -14.76
C GLY A 576 -18.96 -14.17 -15.54
N MET A 577 -20.03 -14.96 -15.45
CA MET A 577 -20.26 -16.17 -16.26
C MET A 577 -20.88 -15.89 -17.63
N LEU A 578 -21.41 -14.69 -17.86
CA LEU A 578 -22.15 -14.25 -19.05
C LEU A 578 -21.36 -13.24 -19.89
N SER A 579 -20.03 -13.37 -19.86
CA SER A 579 -19.12 -12.49 -20.61
C SER A 579 -19.41 -12.52 -22.11
N THR A 580 -19.44 -11.34 -22.74
CA THR A 580 -19.55 -11.19 -24.21
C THR A 580 -18.27 -11.63 -24.94
N THR A 581 -17.12 -11.68 -24.25
CA THR A 581 -15.86 -12.17 -24.81
C THR A 581 -15.87 -13.70 -24.97
N GLN A 582 -15.82 -14.19 -26.21
CA GLN A 582 -15.73 -15.62 -26.51
C GLN A 582 -14.48 -16.26 -25.88
N GLY A 583 -14.62 -17.44 -25.28
CA GLY A 583 -13.52 -18.22 -24.72
C GLY A 583 -12.97 -17.75 -23.35
N LYS A 584 -13.53 -16.69 -22.75
CA LYS A 584 -13.17 -16.26 -21.40
C LYS A 584 -13.63 -17.31 -20.39
N LYS A 585 -12.70 -17.94 -19.67
CA LYS A 585 -13.03 -18.90 -18.60
C LYS A 585 -13.91 -18.21 -17.56
N GLY A 586 -15.07 -18.80 -17.26
CA GLY A 586 -15.95 -18.35 -16.19
C GLY A 586 -15.19 -18.35 -14.87
N ASN A 587 -14.92 -17.16 -14.34
CA ASN A 587 -14.21 -16.98 -13.08
C ASN A 587 -15.00 -15.99 -12.23
N SER A 588 -16.27 -16.35 -11.97
CA SER A 588 -17.28 -15.54 -11.27
C SER A 588 -16.80 -15.07 -9.90
N ASP A 589 -16.04 -15.91 -9.22
CA ASP A 589 -15.77 -15.69 -7.80
C ASP A 589 -14.65 -14.68 -7.56
N LYS A 590 -13.88 -14.33 -8.60
CA LYS A 590 -12.68 -13.48 -8.46
C LYS A 590 -13.00 -12.03 -8.11
N TRP A 591 -14.22 -11.57 -8.39
CA TRP A 591 -14.58 -10.16 -8.34
C TRP A 591 -15.82 -9.94 -7.50
N ARG A 592 -15.84 -10.58 -6.33
CA ARG A 592 -16.96 -10.51 -5.42
C ARG A 592 -16.76 -9.49 -4.31
N CYS A 593 -17.82 -9.25 -3.56
CA CYS A 593 -17.80 -8.40 -2.38
C CYS A 593 -16.64 -8.70 -1.43
N GLY A 594 -15.97 -7.64 -0.99
CA GLY A 594 -14.98 -7.68 0.09
C GLY A 594 -13.56 -7.97 -0.39
N TRP A 595 -13.39 -8.29 -1.67
CA TRP A 595 -12.10 -8.51 -2.30
C TRP A 595 -11.25 -7.24 -2.37
N ARG A 596 -9.96 -7.39 -2.67
CA ARG A 596 -9.03 -6.28 -2.83
C ARG A 596 -9.29 -5.54 -4.16
N HIS A 597 -9.18 -4.22 -4.09
CA HIS A 597 -9.17 -3.33 -5.24
C HIS A 597 -8.03 -3.64 -6.25
N ALA A 598 -8.28 -3.67 -7.57
CA ALA A 598 -7.24 -3.90 -8.58
C ALA A 598 -6.13 -2.82 -8.58
N PHE A 599 -6.51 -1.55 -8.36
CA PHE A 599 -5.59 -0.41 -8.20
C PHE A 599 -4.78 -0.37 -6.91
N HIS A 600 -5.07 -1.28 -6.00
CA HIS A 600 -4.39 -1.27 -4.73
C HIS A 600 -2.90 -1.52 -4.99
N GLY A 601 -2.05 -0.57 -4.64
CA GLY A 601 -0.61 -0.55 -4.92
C GLY A 601 -0.20 0.35 -6.10
N SER A 602 -1.12 0.84 -6.92
CA SER A 602 -0.85 1.71 -8.07
C SER A 602 -0.60 3.17 -7.66
N ARG A 603 0.48 3.81 -8.15
CA ARG A 603 0.77 5.24 -7.84
C ARG A 603 -0.35 6.15 -8.33
N GLY A 604 -0.51 7.29 -7.65
CA GLY A 604 -1.69 8.16 -7.79
C GLY A 604 -2.93 7.70 -7.01
N VAL A 605 -2.94 6.49 -6.44
CA VAL A 605 -4.11 5.96 -5.73
C VAL A 605 -4.03 6.17 -4.22
N GLY A 606 -4.99 6.91 -3.67
CA GLY A 606 -5.24 7.02 -2.23
C GLY A 606 -6.16 5.90 -1.76
N VAL A 607 -5.81 5.19 -0.69
CA VAL A 607 -6.67 4.14 -0.13
C VAL A 607 -7.40 4.65 1.10
N ILE A 608 -8.72 4.52 1.07
CA ILE A 608 -9.61 4.79 2.20
C ILE A 608 -9.80 3.48 2.95
N ALA A 609 -9.36 3.45 4.19
CA ALA A 609 -9.70 2.37 5.10
C ALA A 609 -11.22 2.34 5.28
N VAL A 610 -11.87 1.23 4.94
CA VAL A 610 -13.32 1.02 5.13
C VAL A 610 -13.57 -0.18 6.00
#